data_AF-A0A1S8WXI0-F1
#
_entry.id   AF-A0A1S8WXI0-F1
#
_cell.length_a   1.000
_cell.length_b   1.000
_cell.length_c   1.000
_cell.angle_alpha   90.00
_cell.angle_beta   90.00
_cell.angle_gamma   90.00
#
_symmetry.space_group_name_H-M   'P 1'
#
loop_
_entity.id
_entity.type
_entity.pdbx_description
1 polymer ?
#
loop_
_entity_poly.entity_id
_entity_poly.type
_entity_poly.pdbx_seq_one_letter_code
_entity_poly.pdbx_strand_id
1 'polypeptide(L)' 'MEYELECETLLSQRKANRCFSVFRGSSDDGMNWRFGLPVHRYFYVMYDHGRSLIRFADANCS' A
#
# COMPACT_ATOMS: atom_id res chain seq x y z
N MET A 1 1.01 -12.67 -11.05
CA MET A 1 -0.13 -11.87 -10.57
C MET A 1 0.44 -10.52 -10.22
N GLU A 2 -0.01 -9.49 -10.94
CA GLU A 2 0.47 -8.12 -10.79
C GLU A 2 -0.67 -7.32 -10.15
N TYR A 3 -0.32 -6.44 -9.21
CA TYR A 3 -1.28 -5.55 -8.56
C TYR A 3 -0.91 -4.13 -8.96
N GLU A 4 -1.89 -3.41 -9.51
CA GLU A 4 -1.72 -2.03 -9.93
C GLU A 4 -2.38 -1.08 -8.91
N LEU A 5 -1.72 0.05 -8.65
CA LEU A 5 -2.21 1.10 -7.78
C LEU A 5 -2.21 2.40 -8.58
N GLU A 6 -3.38 3.01 -8.71
CA GLU A 6 -3.53 4.30 -9.38
C GLU A 6 -2.81 5.40 -8.60
N CYS A 7 -2.21 6.39 -9.27
CA CYS A 7 -1.46 7.46 -8.61
C CYS A 7 -2.30 8.25 -7.59
N GLU A 8 -3.60 8.37 -7.80
CA GLU A 8 -4.52 9.04 -6.87
C GLU A 8 -4.60 8.31 -5.52
N THR A 9 -4.47 6.98 -5.53
CA THR A 9 -4.48 6.16 -4.31
C THR A 9 -3.26 6.42 -3.41
N LEU A 10 -2.20 6.98 -4.01
CA LEU A 10 -0.89 7.23 -3.40
C LEU A 10 -0.76 8.65 -2.83
N LEU A 11 -1.78 9.48 -2.99
CA LEU A 11 -1.79 10.84 -2.46
C LEU A 11 -2.70 10.92 -1.24
N SER A 12 -2.18 11.45 -0.13
CA SER A 12 -2.98 11.74 1.05
C SER A 12 -3.12 13.26 1.22
N GLN A 13 -4.35 13.73 1.38
CA GLN A 13 -4.63 15.14 1.62
C GLN A 13 -4.25 15.52 3.05
N ARG A 14 -3.45 16.57 3.22
CA ARG A 14 -3.10 17.13 4.54
C ARG A 14 -3.85 18.42 4.85
N LYS A 15 -4.11 19.24 3.83
CA LYS A 15 -4.87 20.50 3.88
C LYS A 15 -5.61 20.71 2.55
N ALA A 16 -6.55 21.65 2.52
CA ALA A 16 -7.18 22.09 1.27
C ALA A 16 -6.10 22.40 0.22
N ASN A 17 -6.22 21.78 -0.96
CA ASN A 17 -5.29 21.90 -2.09
C ASN A 17 -3.82 21.53 -1.78
N ARG A 18 -3.55 20.71 -0.76
CA ARG A 18 -2.19 20.20 -0.46
C ARG A 18 -2.21 18.71 -0.14
N CYS A 19 -1.55 17.94 -1.00
CA CYS A 19 -1.36 16.51 -0.86
C CYS A 19 0.12 16.17 -0.61
N PHE A 20 0.38 14.99 -0.06
CA PHE A 20 1.71 14.41 0.01
C PHE A 20 1.67 12.95 -0.48
N SER A 21 2.79 12.48 -1.01
CA SER A 21 2.94 11.07 -1.39
C SER A 21 3.05 10.19 -0.15
N VAL A 22 2.32 9.08 -0.14
CA VAL A 22 2.44 8.06 0.91
C VAL A 22 3.70 7.21 0.75
N PHE A 23 4.38 7.28 -0.41
CA PHE A 23 5.70 6.69 -0.60
C PHE A 23 6.79 7.61 -0.09
N ARG A 24 7.72 7.02 0.66
CA ARG A 24 8.96 7.65 1.06
C ARG A 24 10.12 6.78 0.61
N GLY A 25 11.12 7.40 -0.02
CA GLY A 25 12.37 6.70 -0.35
C GLY A 25 13.00 6.13 0.92
N SER A 26 13.39 4.86 0.86
CA SER A 26 14.21 4.21 1.89
C SER A 26 15.68 4.43 1.55
N SER A 27 16.52 4.63 2.57
CA SER A 27 17.98 4.61 2.42
C SER A 27 18.55 3.20 2.37
N ASP A 28 17.77 2.20 2.82
CA ASP A 28 18.12 0.79 2.66
C ASP A 28 17.96 0.38 1.18
N ASP A 29 18.88 -0.45 0.72
CA ASP A 29 19.04 -1.03 -0.62
C ASP A 29 17.71 -1.12 -1.39
N GLY A 30 17.65 -0.45 -2.55
CA GLY A 30 16.44 -0.07 -3.29
C GLY A 30 15.54 -1.18 -3.84
N MET A 31 15.65 -2.40 -3.32
CA MET A 31 14.83 -3.56 -3.67
C MET A 31 13.86 -3.98 -2.56
N ASN A 32 14.01 -3.43 -1.34
CA ASN A 32 13.15 -3.78 -0.20
C ASN A 32 12.00 -2.79 -0.02
N TRP A 33 10.90 -3.06 -0.73
CA TRP A 33 9.67 -2.30 -0.56
C TRP A 33 8.99 -2.65 0.75
N ARG A 34 8.67 -1.63 1.54
CA ARG A 34 7.87 -1.78 2.77
C ARG A 34 6.48 -1.24 2.52
N PHE A 35 5.49 -2.12 2.60
CA PHE A 35 4.09 -1.76 2.44
C PHE A 35 3.51 -1.41 3.82
N GLY A 36 3.13 -0.15 4.00
CA GLY A 36 2.51 0.35 5.23
C GLY A 36 0.98 0.37 5.15
N LEU A 37 0.37 1.06 6.13
CA LEU A 37 -1.08 1.29 6.21
C LEU A 37 -1.80 1.71 4.91
N PRO A 38 -1.18 2.48 3.97
CA PRO A 38 -1.85 2.83 2.72
C PRO A 38 -2.27 1.62 1.88
N VAL A 39 -1.50 0.54 1.86
CA VAL A 39 -1.86 -0.67 1.10
C VAL A 39 -3.10 -1.34 1.68
N HIS A 40 -3.26 -1.31 3.00
CA HIS A 40 -4.43 -1.87 3.69
C HIS A 40 -5.73 -1.09 3.43
N ARG A 41 -5.66 0.11 2.83
CA ARG A 41 -6.87 0.84 2.41
C ARG A 41 -7.49 0.27 1.13
N TYR A 42 -6.66 -0.29 0.25
CA TYR A 42 -7.08 -0.74 -1.08
C TYR A 42 -7.10 -2.26 -1.20
N PHE A 43 -6.38 -2.95 -0.33
CA PHE A 43 -6.34 -4.41 -0.31
C PHE A 43 -6.64 -4.94 1.09
N TYR A 44 -7.45 -5.99 1.15
CA TYR A 44 -7.45 -6.89 2.29
C TYR A 44 -6.14 -7.68 2.27
N VAL A 45 -5.35 -7.53 3.34
CA VAL A 45 -4.09 -8.26 3.52
C VAL A 45 -4.29 -9.36 4.54
N MET A 46 -4.04 -10.61 4.15
CA MET A 46 -4.16 -11.78 5.02
C MET A 46 -2.78 -12.39 5.27
N TYR A 47 -2.43 -12.59 6.55
CA TYR A 47 -1.21 -13.25 6.98
C TYR A 47 -1.51 -14.71 7.34
N ASP A 48 -1.14 -15.64 6.45
CA ASP A 48 -1.28 -17.08 6.65
C ASP A 48 0.02 -17.64 7.24
N HIS A 49 0.11 -17.63 8.58
CA HIS A 49 1.29 -18.11 9.30
C HIS A 49 1.54 -19.61 9.10
N GLY A 50 0.49 -20.41 8.92
CA GLY A 50 0.63 -21.87 8.75
C GLY A 50 1.29 -22.25 7.43
N ARG A 51 1.13 -21.41 6.40
CA ARG A 51 1.75 -21.61 5.08
C ARG A 51 2.91 -20.65 4.79
N SER A 52 3.22 -19.74 5.71
CA SER A 52 4.21 -18.67 5.52
C SER A 52 3.92 -17.81 4.28
N LEU A 53 2.66 -17.42 4.07
CA LEU A 53 2.22 -16.63 2.92
C LEU A 53 1.51 -15.34 3.33
N ILE A 54 1.66 -14.31 2.50
CA ILE A 54 0.85 -13.09 2.54
C ILE A 54 -0.06 -13.11 1.32
N ARG A 55 -1.35 -12.87 1.51
CA ARG A 55 -2.35 -12.81 0.43
C ARG A 55 -2.99 -11.44 0.37
N PHE A 56 -3.30 -11.01 -0.84
CA PHE A 56 -3.96 -9.75 -1.13
C PHE A 56 -5.28 -10.06 -1.85
N ALA A 57 -6.30 -9.26 -1.57
CA ALA A 57 -7.57 -9.23 -2.31
C ALA A 57 -8.06 -7.78 -2.34
N ASP A 58 -8.74 -7.38 -3.40
CA ASP A 58 -9.26 -6.02 -3.53
C ASP A 58 -10.22 -5.70 -2.37
N ALA A 59 -9.99 -4.57 -1.70
CA ALA A 59 -10.89 -4.07 -0.69
C ALA A 59 -12.09 -3.41 -1.37
N ASN A 60 -13.30 -3.87 -1.05
CA ASN A 60 -14.51 -3.22 -1.53
C ASN A 60 -14.82 -2.03 -0.62
N CYS A 61 -14.61 -0.81 -1.10
CA CYS A 61 -14.96 0.40 -0.38
C CYS A 61 -16.49 0.61 -0.45
N SER A 62 -17.18 0.34 0.66
CA SER A 62 -18.62 0.63 0.84
C SER A 62 -18.88 2.04 1.31
#